data_AF-A0A937Z3E5-F1
#
_entry.id   AF-A0A937Z3E5-F1
#
_cell.length_a   1.000
_cell.length_b   1.000
_cell.length_c   1.000
_cell.angle_alpha   90.00
_cell.angle_beta   90.00
_cell.angle_gamma   90.00
#
_symmetry.space_group_name_H-M   'P 1'
#
loop_
_entity.id
_entity.type
_entity.pdbx_description
1 polymer ?
#
loop_
_entity_poly.entity_id
_entity_poly.type
_entity_poly.pdbx_seq_one_letter_code
_entity_poly.pdbx_strand_id
1 'polypeptide(L)' 'IQKPSLIVCAGKTSFQRLTGRSDGILKVRGTWMSFTTGGATIPLLATLHPAYLLRNPAHKRLAWRDLLTLRQALDAH' A
#
# COMPACT_ATOMS: atom_id res chain seq x y z
N ILE A 1 2.30 6.04 -20.82
CA ILE A 1 2.19 6.04 -19.35
C ILE A 1 0.88 5.36 -19.00
N GLN A 2 0.91 4.21 -18.31
CA GLN A 2 -0.32 3.54 -17.87
C GLN A 2 -0.99 4.37 -16.76
N LYS A 3 -2.32 4.43 -16.77
CA LYS A 3 -3.14 5.16 -15.77
C LYS A 3 -3.78 4.13 -14.83
N PRO A 4 -3.10 3.70 -13.75
CA PRO A 4 -3.66 2.72 -12.83
C PRO A 4 -4.83 3.34 -12.04
N SER A 5 -5.85 2.53 -11.76
CA SER A 5 -6.94 2.91 -10.86
C SER A 5 -6.50 2.94 -9.39
N LEU A 6 -5.43 2.20 -9.03
CA LEU A 6 -4.95 2.07 -7.66
C LEU A 6 -3.46 1.75 -7.60
N ILE A 7 -2.79 2.18 -6.54
CA ILE A 7 -1.38 1.91 -6.27
C ILE A 7 -1.24 1.15 -4.96
N VAL A 8 -0.43 0.09 -4.95
CA VAL A 8 -0.09 -0.66 -3.72
C VAL A 8 1.40 -0.52 -3.43
N CYS A 9 1.72 0.06 -2.29
CA CYS A 9 3.08 0.19 -1.78
C CYS A 9 3.44 -1.00 -0.91
N ALA A 10 4.17 -1.97 -1.47
CA ALA A 10 4.73 -3.07 -0.71
C ALA A 10 6.03 -2.62 -0.02
N GLY A 11 5.97 -2.38 1.28
CA GLY A 11 7.14 -2.03 2.09
C GLY A 11 7.42 -0.53 2.23
N LYS A 12 8.44 -0.23 3.06
CA LYS A 12 8.83 1.13 3.40
C LYS A 12 9.33 1.90 2.19
N THR A 13 10.26 1.34 1.41
CA THR A 13 10.93 2.08 0.33
C THR A 13 9.96 2.62 -0.72
N SER A 14 9.03 1.81 -1.20
CA SER A 14 8.00 2.23 -2.17
C SER A 14 7.10 3.31 -1.60
N PHE A 15 6.64 3.13 -0.36
CA PHE A 15 5.83 4.10 0.36
C PHE A 15 6.52 5.46 0.50
N GLN A 16 7.76 5.48 0.98
CA GLN A 16 8.50 6.72 1.20
C GLN A 16 8.79 7.47 -0.09
N ARG A 17 9.10 6.73 -1.18
CA ARG A 17 9.38 7.34 -2.48
C ARG A 17 8.15 7.99 -3.09
N LEU A 18 6.96 7.39 -2.92
CA LEU A 18 5.73 7.92 -3.50
C LEU A 18 5.08 9.01 -2.64
N THR A 19 5.23 8.96 -1.32
CA THR A 19 4.55 9.90 -0.42
C THR A 19 5.46 10.98 0.18
N GLY A 20 6.78 10.83 0.08
CA GLY A 20 7.74 11.71 0.74
C GLY A 20 7.79 11.57 2.27
N ARG A 21 6.99 10.68 2.85
CA ARG A 21 6.89 10.49 4.31
C ARG A 21 8.01 9.60 4.82
N SER A 22 8.44 9.83 6.07
CA SER A 22 9.49 9.03 6.72
C SER A 22 8.96 7.96 7.69
N ASP A 23 7.63 7.83 7.83
CA ASP A 23 6.99 6.89 8.75
C ASP A 23 7.42 5.42 8.51
N GLY A 24 7.45 4.63 9.59
CA GLY A 24 7.70 3.19 9.52
C GLY A 24 6.52 2.42 8.92
N ILE A 25 6.79 1.42 8.08
CA ILE A 25 5.73 0.69 7.34
C ILE A 25 4.69 0.03 8.25
N LEU A 26 5.09 -0.46 9.44
CA LEU A 26 4.16 -1.07 10.40
C LEU A 26 3.11 -0.08 10.93
N LYS A 27 3.45 1.21 11.00
CA LYS A 27 2.55 2.27 11.47
C LYS A 27 1.54 2.69 10.40
N VAL A 28 1.95 2.69 9.13
CA VAL A 28 1.14 3.23 8.01
C VAL A 28 0.43 2.16 7.19
N ARG A 29 0.73 0.87 7.41
CA ARG A 29 0.07 -0.22 6.69
C ARG A 29 -1.45 -0.21 6.91
N GLY A 30 -2.20 -0.50 5.86
CA GLY A 30 -3.66 -0.52 5.90
C GLY A 30 -4.32 0.85 5.83
N THR A 31 -3.53 1.92 5.75
CA THR A 31 -4.03 3.29 5.55
C THR A 31 -4.13 3.59 4.07
N TRP A 32 -5.28 4.15 3.67
CA TRP A 32 -5.50 4.71 2.34
C TRP A 32 -4.97 6.13 2.26
N MET A 33 -4.28 6.42 1.16
CA MET A 33 -3.68 7.72 0.87
C MET A 33 -3.93 8.08 -0.59
N SER A 34 -3.63 9.31 -0.96
CA SER A 34 -3.79 9.80 -2.33
C SER A 34 -2.42 10.14 -2.90
N PHE A 35 -2.14 9.65 -4.10
CA PHE A 35 -0.95 9.99 -4.87
C PHE A 35 -1.36 10.76 -6.12
N THR A 36 -0.89 11.99 -6.25
CA THR A 36 -1.19 12.86 -7.39
C THR A 36 -0.03 12.86 -8.36
N THR A 37 -0.27 12.48 -9.61
CA THR A 37 0.71 12.51 -10.70
C THR A 37 0.05 12.87 -12.02
N GLY A 38 0.68 13.72 -12.83
CA GLY A 38 0.18 14.08 -14.16
C GLY A 38 -1.27 14.60 -14.18
N GLY A 39 -1.72 15.28 -13.12
CA GLY A 39 -3.08 15.80 -12.98
C GLY A 39 -4.14 14.79 -12.53
N ALA A 40 -3.77 13.52 -12.30
CA ALA A 40 -4.67 12.51 -11.76
C ALA A 40 -4.34 12.21 -10.29
N THR A 41 -5.37 12.06 -9.47
CA THR A 41 -5.26 11.58 -8.08
C THR A 41 -5.63 10.11 -8.02
N ILE A 42 -4.68 9.29 -7.59
CA ILE A 42 -4.80 7.83 -7.57
C ILE A 42 -4.78 7.35 -6.11
N PRO A 43 -5.73 6.52 -5.67
CA PRO A 43 -5.69 5.93 -4.34
C PRO A 43 -4.46 5.02 -4.18
N LEU A 44 -3.84 5.11 -3.02
CA LEU A 44 -2.62 4.41 -2.65
C LEU A 44 -2.83 3.68 -1.33
N LEU A 45 -2.53 2.38 -1.31
CA LEU A 45 -2.55 1.55 -0.10
C LEU A 45 -1.13 1.13 0.28
N ALA A 46 -0.74 1.34 1.55
CA ALA A 46 0.50 0.80 2.07
C ALA A 46 0.30 -0.60 2.69
N THR A 47 1.22 -1.53 2.42
CA THR A 47 1.23 -2.86 3.04
C THR A 47 2.66 -3.37 3.30
N LEU A 48 2.78 -4.54 3.93
CA LEU A 48 4.05 -5.15 4.29
C LEU A 48 4.72 -5.82 3.08
N HIS A 49 6.05 -5.70 2.98
CA HIS A 49 6.82 -6.30 1.90
C HIS A 49 6.84 -7.84 2.03
N PRO A 50 6.73 -8.62 0.93
CA PRO A 50 6.75 -10.09 0.98
C PRO A 50 7.97 -10.67 1.73
N ALA A 51 9.18 -10.18 1.44
CA ALA A 51 10.39 -10.61 2.16
C ALA A 51 10.39 -10.30 3.67
N TYR A 52 9.62 -9.30 4.13
CA TYR A 52 9.41 -9.07 5.56
C TYR A 52 8.49 -10.13 6.16
N LEU A 53 7.41 -10.49 5.43
CA LEU A 53 6.44 -11.50 5.84
C LEU A 53 7.03 -12.92 5.88
N LEU A 54 7.99 -13.23 5.00
CA LEU A 54 8.72 -14.51 5.06
C LEU A 54 9.54 -14.64 6.35
N ARG A 55 10.14 -13.54 6.82
CA ARG A 55 10.89 -13.49 8.08
C ARG A 55 10.01 -13.37 9.31
N ASN A 56 8.79 -12.84 9.16
CA ASN A 56 7.86 -12.56 10.26
C ASN A 56 6.47 -13.15 9.94
N PRO A 57 6.31 -14.48 9.93
CA PRO A 57 5.07 -15.13 9.47
C PRO A 57 3.84 -14.73 10.28
N ALA A 58 3.99 -14.41 11.57
CA ALA A 58 2.91 -13.93 12.42
C ALA A 58 2.24 -12.64 11.88
N HIS A 59 2.97 -11.83 11.12
CA HIS A 59 2.47 -10.59 10.53
C HIS A 59 1.73 -10.79 9.21
N LYS A 60 1.65 -12.01 8.67
CA LYS A 60 0.81 -12.31 7.49
C LYS A 60 -0.65 -11.92 7.70
N ARG A 61 -1.16 -12.05 8.93
CA ARG A 61 -2.53 -11.61 9.29
C ARG A 61 -2.73 -10.11 9.04
N LEU A 62 -1.71 -9.30 9.28
CA LEU A 62 -1.78 -7.85 9.07
C LEU A 62 -1.85 -7.52 7.57
N ALA A 63 -0.98 -8.15 6.77
CA ALA A 63 -1.01 -8.00 5.32
C ALA A 63 -2.31 -8.54 4.71
N TRP A 64 -2.85 -9.65 5.24
CA TRP A 64 -4.13 -10.19 4.81
C TRP A 64 -5.27 -9.18 4.99
N ARG A 65 -5.31 -8.48 6.14
CA ARG A 65 -6.29 -7.41 6.35
C ARG A 65 -6.14 -6.26 5.34
N ASP A 66 -4.92 -5.92 4.92
CA ASP A 66 -4.69 -4.92 3.86
C ASP A 66 -5.22 -5.41 2.51
N LEU A 67 -5.01 -6.69 2.20
CA LEU A 67 -5.47 -7.26 0.94
C LEU A 67 -6.99 -7.40 0.88
N LEU A 68 -7.66 -7.62 2.00
CA LEU A 68 -9.12 -7.60 2.07
C LEU A 68 -9.69 -6.20 1.80
N THR A 69 -9.08 -5.14 2.35
CA THR A 69 -9.52 -3.76 2.04
C THR A 69 -9.20 -3.39 0.60
N LEU A 70 -8.05 -3.84 0.07
CA LEU A 70 -7.73 -3.72 -1.35
C LEU A 70 -8.78 -4.38 -2.24
N ARG A 71 -9.19 -5.61 -1.90
CA ARG A 71 -10.22 -6.34 -2.65
C ARG A 71 -11.53 -5.58 -2.67
N GLN A 72 -11.98 -5.06 -1.53
CA GLN A 72 -13.18 -4.24 -1.45
C GLN A 72 -13.09 -2.98 -2.33
N ALA A 73 -11.94 -2.32 -2.38
CA ALA A 73 -11.73 -1.15 -3.23
C ALA A 73 -11.74 -1.50 -4.73
N LEU A 74 -11.25 -2.69 -5.09
CA LEU A 74 -11.28 -3.22 -6.46
C LEU A 74 -12.69 -3.64 -6.88
N ASP A 75 -13.48 -4.24 -5.99
CA ASP A 75 -14.86 -4.67 -6.29
C ASP A 75 -15.84 -3.50 -6.37
N ALA A 76 -15.51 -2.34 -5.78
CA ALA A 76 -16.30 -1.12 -5.84
C ALA A 76 -16.06 -0.29 -7.12
N HIS A 77 -15.09 -0.68 -7.95
CA HIS A 77 -14.80 -0.09 -9.28
C HIS A 77 -15.44 -0.92 -10.39
#